data_AF-A0A3P7M3V9-F1
#
_entry.id   AF-A0A3P7M3V9-F1
#
_cell.length_a   1.000
_cell.length_b   1.000
_cell.length_c   1.000
_cell.angle_alpha   90.00
_cell.angle_beta   90.00
_cell.angle_gamma   90.00
#
_symmetry.space_group_name_H-M   'P 1'
#
loop_
_entity.id
_entity.type
_entity.pdbx_description
1 polymer ?
#
loop_
_entity_poly.entity_id
_entity_poly.type
_entity_poly.pdbx_seq_one_letter_code
_entity_poly.pdbx_strand_id
1 'polypeptide(L)'
;MSIAYLDPGNIESDLQSGAVANYRLLWLLFFATLMGLFMQRLAARLGVVTGKHLAEICYQEYSPPARILLWIMIEIAIIGSDMQEVIGTAIAINLLSVGKIPLWGGVLITVVDTFTFLLIDNYGLRKLEAFFALLISIMAVTFGYEVSVFVSSKVNCAFGQLNAQLAFTAS
;
A
#
# COMPACT_ATOMS: atom_id res chain seq x y z
N MET A 1 -10.68 2.32 -6.27
CA MET A 1 -9.43 2.97 -6.73
C MET A 1 -8.47 3.33 -5.61
N SER A 2 -8.93 3.56 -4.37
CA SER A 2 -8.02 3.84 -3.25
C SER A 2 -7.20 2.62 -2.77
N ILE A 3 -7.47 1.42 -3.30
CA ILE A 3 -6.78 0.20 -2.92
C ILE A 3 -5.30 0.19 -3.30
N ALA A 4 -4.94 0.81 -4.43
CA ALA A 4 -3.56 0.91 -4.90
C ALA A 4 -2.64 1.73 -3.96
N TYR A 5 -3.19 2.49 -3.01
CA TYR A 5 -2.37 3.14 -1.98
C TYR A 5 -1.94 2.20 -0.86
N LEU A 6 -2.58 1.04 -0.75
CA LEU A 6 -2.34 0.03 0.27
C LEU A 6 -1.53 -1.16 -0.27
N ASP A 7 -0.92 -0.99 -1.44
CA ASP A 7 -0.08 -2.01 -2.04
C ASP A 7 1.13 -2.27 -1.14
N PRO A 8 1.57 -3.54 -1.01
CA PRO A 8 2.64 -3.92 -0.09
C PRO A 8 3.93 -3.15 -0.31
N GLY A 9 4.25 -2.77 -1.56
CA GLY A 9 5.42 -1.96 -1.89
C GLY A 9 5.38 -0.55 -1.30
N ASN A 10 4.21 0.11 -1.31
CA ASN A 10 4.05 1.42 -0.72
C ASN A 10 4.25 1.36 0.80
N ILE A 11 3.61 0.37 1.45
CA ILE A 11 3.71 0.13 2.89
C ILE A 11 5.15 -0.23 3.30
N GLU A 12 5.85 -1.07 2.55
CA GLU A 12 7.25 -1.42 2.80
C GLU A 12 8.16 -0.18 2.75
N SER A 13 8.01 0.63 1.70
CA SER A 13 8.83 1.85 1.52
C SER A 13 8.56 2.89 2.60
N ASP A 14 7.30 3.05 3.03
CA ASP A 14 6.89 3.96 4.09
C ASP A 14 7.39 3.48 5.46
N LEU A 15 7.31 2.18 5.75
CA LEU A 15 7.84 1.58 6.97
C LEU A 15 9.37 1.70 7.05
N GLN A 16 10.08 1.44 5.94
CA GLN A 16 11.53 1.58 5.88
C GLN A 16 11.95 3.04 6.08
N SER A 17 11.27 3.98 5.41
CA SER A 17 11.53 5.41 5.55
C SER A 17 11.19 5.91 6.96
N GLY A 18 10.12 5.39 7.57
CA GLY A 18 9.74 5.65 8.95
C GLY A 18 10.74 5.10 9.97
N ALA A 19 11.35 3.94 9.71
CA ALA A 19 12.39 3.37 10.57
C ALA A 19 13.66 4.24 10.60
N VAL A 20 14.04 4.84 9.45
CA VAL A 20 15.24 5.69 9.35
C VAL A 20 14.97 7.11 9.86
N ALA A 21 13.85 7.71 9.45
CA ALA A 21 13.59 9.14 9.68
C ALA A 21 12.51 9.42 10.74
N ASN A 22 12.01 8.38 11.42
CA ASN A 22 10.98 8.46 12.46
C ASN A 22 9.75 9.26 11.96
N TYR A 23 9.17 10.10 12.81
CA TYR A 23 7.96 10.87 12.52
C TYR A 23 8.18 12.09 11.61
N ARG A 24 9.41 12.34 11.12
CA ARG A 24 9.70 13.55 10.33
C ARG A 24 9.06 13.55 8.95
N LEU A 25 8.71 12.39 8.39
CA LEU A 25 8.11 12.30 7.05
C LEU A 25 6.58 12.33 7.06
N LEU A 26 5.92 12.31 8.24
CA LEU A 26 4.45 12.27 8.29
C LEU A 26 3.78 13.42 7.54
N TRP A 27 4.34 14.64 7.65
CA TRP A 27 3.77 15.79 6.96
C TRP A 27 3.88 15.64 5.43
N LEU A 28 4.99 15.08 4.94
CA LEU A 28 5.21 14.82 3.52
C LEU A 28 4.23 13.75 3.01
N LEU A 29 4.06 12.65 3.76
CA LEU A 29 3.13 11.58 3.46
C LEU A 29 1.67 12.09 3.40
N PHE A 30 1.30 12.97 4.32
CA PHE A 30 -0.03 13.60 4.33
C PHE A 30 -0.27 14.43 3.06
N PHE A 31 0.68 15.28 2.66
CA PHE A 31 0.56 16.06 1.43
C PHE A 31 0.56 15.18 0.17
N ALA A 32 1.36 14.12 0.14
CA ALA A 32 1.38 13.16 -0.96
C ALA A 32 0.02 12.48 -1.14
N THR A 33 -0.59 12.02 -0.04
CA THR A 33 -1.92 11.39 -0.06
C THR A 33 -3.00 12.39 -0.51
N LEU A 34 -2.94 13.64 -0.04
CA LEU A 34 -3.88 14.68 -0.43
C LEU A 34 -3.82 15.01 -1.93
N MET A 35 -2.61 15.15 -2.48
CA MET A 35 -2.40 15.35 -3.92
C MET A 35 -2.88 14.13 -4.72
N GLY A 36 -2.65 12.92 -4.20
CA GLY A 36 -3.18 11.69 -4.76
C GLY A 36 -4.70 11.69 -4.91
N LEU A 37 -5.41 12.00 -3.82
CA LEU A 37 -6.88 12.11 -3.82
C LEU A 37 -7.37 13.20 -4.79
N PHE A 38 -6.67 14.32 -4.88
CA PHE A 38 -6.99 15.38 -5.82
C PHE A 38 -6.89 14.90 -7.28
N MET A 39 -5.80 14.22 -7.65
CA MET A 39 -5.61 13.66 -8.99
C MET A 39 -6.65 12.57 -9.30
N GLN A 40 -6.96 11.69 -8.35
CA GLN A 40 -8.01 10.67 -8.52
C GLN A 40 -9.38 11.29 -8.76
N ARG A 41 -9.72 12.38 -8.07
CA ARG A 41 -10.97 13.11 -8.28
C ARG A 41 -11.05 13.70 -9.68
N LEU A 42 -9.95 14.25 -10.20
CA LEU A 42 -9.89 14.78 -11.56
C LEU A 42 -10.05 13.67 -12.60
N ALA A 43 -9.34 12.55 -12.44
CA ALA A 43 -9.44 11.40 -13.32
C ALA A 43 -10.87 10.80 -13.34
N ALA A 44 -11.49 10.68 -12.16
CA ALA A 44 -12.88 10.23 -12.05
C ALA A 44 -13.86 11.20 -12.73
N ARG A 45 -13.69 12.51 -12.52
CA ARG A 45 -14.52 13.53 -13.18
C ARG A 45 -14.35 13.49 -14.70
N LEU A 46 -13.12 13.31 -15.18
CA LEU A 46 -12.84 13.18 -16.61
C LEU A 46 -13.59 11.97 -17.19
N GLY A 47 -13.47 10.80 -16.57
CA GLY A 47 -14.13 9.56 -17.02
C GLY A 47 -15.66 9.67 -17.01
N VAL A 48 -16.24 10.26 -15.96
CA VAL A 48 -17.70 10.44 -15.85
C VAL A 48 -18.25 11.44 -16.86
N VAL A 49 -17.54 12.55 -17.10
CA VAL A 49 -18.03 13.62 -18.00
C VAL A 49 -17.82 13.26 -19.48
N THR A 50 -16.68 12.67 -19.83
CA THR A 50 -16.34 12.36 -21.22
C THR A 50 -16.81 10.98 -21.67
N GLY A 51 -17.09 10.08 -20.73
CA GLY A 51 -17.38 8.66 -21.00
C GLY A 51 -16.19 7.89 -21.56
N LYS A 52 -15.00 8.49 -21.60
CA LYS A 52 -13.77 7.93 -22.17
C LYS A 52 -12.70 7.73 -21.10
N HIS A 53 -11.80 6.79 -21.33
CA HIS A 53 -10.64 6.58 -20.46
C HIS A 53 -9.55 7.63 -20.72
N LEU A 54 -8.72 7.92 -19.70
CA LEU A 54 -7.61 8.87 -19.85
C LEU A 54 -6.67 8.46 -20.99
N ALA A 55 -6.43 7.16 -21.17
CA ALA A 55 -5.64 6.62 -22.28
C ALA A 55 -6.24 6.95 -23.66
N GLU A 56 -7.57 6.93 -23.81
CA GLU A 56 -8.23 7.26 -25.08
C GLU A 56 -8.17 8.75 -25.40
N ILE A 57 -8.26 9.60 -24.37
CA ILE A 57 -8.12 11.05 -24.52
C ILE A 57 -6.68 11.38 -24.89
N CYS A 58 -5.69 10.78 -24.22
CA CYS A 58 -4.29 10.94 -24.58
C CYS A 58 -4.01 10.43 -26.01
N TYR A 59 -4.68 9.36 -26.44
CA TYR A 59 -4.56 8.85 -27.80
C TYR A 59 -5.08 9.84 -28.85
N GLN A 60 -6.17 10.56 -28.54
CA GLN A 60 -6.83 11.50 -29.45
C GLN A 60 -6.12 12.86 -29.52
N GLU A 61 -5.58 13.34 -28.40
CA GLU A 61 -4.98 14.68 -28.30
C GLU A 61 -3.49 14.73 -28.66
N TYR A 62 -2.73 13.65 -28.44
CA TYR A 62 -1.27 13.67 -28.63
C TYR A 62 -0.81 13.17 -30.00
N SER A 63 0.31 13.75 -30.47
CA SER A 63 0.99 13.32 -31.69
C SER A 63 1.56 11.89 -31.57
N PRO A 64 1.72 11.15 -32.68
CA PRO A 64 2.15 9.75 -32.66
C PRO A 64 3.43 9.45 -31.85
N PRO A 65 4.50 10.26 -31.83
CA PRO A 65 5.67 9.98 -31.00
C PRO A 65 5.40 10.15 -29.50
N ALA A 66 4.65 11.18 -29.10
CA ALA A 66 4.29 11.41 -27.70
C ALA A 66 3.40 10.29 -27.16
N ARG A 67 2.48 9.79 -28.00
CA ARG A 67 1.61 8.66 -27.65
C ARG A 67 2.39 7.38 -27.36
N ILE A 68 3.37 7.03 -28.20
CA ILE A 68 4.19 5.82 -27.99
C ILE A 68 5.01 5.96 -26.71
N LEU A 69 5.57 7.14 -26.45
CA LEU A 69 6.32 7.40 -25.21
C LEU A 69 5.42 7.23 -23.97
N LEU A 70 4.21 7.80 -23.99
CA LEU A 70 3.24 7.66 -22.91
C LEU A 70 2.84 6.19 -22.68
N TRP A 71 2.65 5.44 -23.77
CA TRP A 71 2.34 4.01 -23.70
C TRP A 71 3.49 3.21 -23.06
N ILE A 72 4.75 3.47 -23.45
CA ILE A 72 5.90 2.79 -22.83
C ILE A 72 6.03 3.14 -21.35
N MET A 73 5.85 4.41 -20.98
CA MET A 73 5.94 4.84 -19.58
C MET A 73 4.90 4.17 -18.70
N ILE A 74 3.65 4.07 -19.17
CA ILE A 74 2.59 3.41 -18.39
C ILE A 74 2.81 1.90 -18.31
N GLU A 75 3.30 1.27 -19.37
CA GLU A 75 3.60 -0.17 -19.38
C GLU A 75 4.70 -0.50 -18.36
N ILE A 76 5.79 0.28 -18.35
CA ILE A 76 6.87 0.14 -17.36
C ILE A 76 6.35 0.38 -15.94
N ALA A 77 5.47 1.37 -15.75
CA ALA A 77 4.88 1.64 -14.44
C ALA A 77 4.01 0.49 -13.93
N ILE A 78 3.20 -0.13 -14.80
CA ILE A 78 2.36 -1.28 -14.46
C ILE A 78 3.22 -2.48 -14.07
N ILE A 79 4.24 -2.80 -14.88
CA ILE A 79 5.19 -3.89 -14.57
C ILE A 79 5.92 -3.61 -13.25
N GLY A 80 6.32 -2.36 -13.01
CA GLY A 80 6.96 -1.93 -11.77
C GLY A 80 6.08 -2.13 -10.52
N SER A 81 4.78 -1.83 -10.63
CA SER A 81 3.81 -2.02 -9.56
C SER A 81 3.59 -3.51 -9.25
N ASP A 82 3.38 -4.32 -10.30
CA ASP A 82 3.13 -5.77 -10.18
C ASP A 82 4.35 -6.50 -9.57
N MET A 83 5.58 -6.10 -9.94
CA MET A 83 6.80 -6.65 -9.32
C MET A 83 6.84 -6.46 -7.80
N GLN A 84 6.36 -5.33 -7.29
CA GLN A 84 6.36 -5.08 -5.84
C GLN A 84 5.32 -5.94 -5.12
N GLU A 85 4.17 -6.18 -5.73
CA GLU A 85 3.13 -7.06 -5.20
C GLU A 85 3.62 -8.52 -5.09
N VAL A 86 4.30 -9.01 -6.13
CA VAL A 86 4.89 -10.35 -6.14
C VAL A 86 5.98 -10.50 -5.08
N ILE A 87 6.87 -9.51 -4.95
CA ILE A 87 7.96 -9.54 -3.97
C ILE A 87 7.41 -9.49 -2.54
N GLY A 88 6.48 -8.57 -2.26
CA GLY A 88 5.89 -8.42 -0.94
C GLY A 88 5.17 -9.69 -0.48
N THR A 89 4.40 -10.32 -1.37
CA THR A 89 3.69 -11.57 -1.06
C THR A 89 4.65 -12.75 -0.86
N ALA A 90 5.70 -12.85 -1.68
CA ALA A 90 6.72 -13.90 -1.52
C ALA A 90 7.45 -13.80 -0.17
N ILE A 91 7.79 -12.58 0.27
CA ILE A 91 8.42 -12.33 1.57
C ILE A 91 7.43 -12.63 2.70
N ALA A 92 6.17 -12.20 2.57
CA ALA A 92 5.13 -12.47 3.57
C ALA A 92 4.92 -13.98 3.79
N ILE A 93 4.84 -14.76 2.71
CA ILE A 93 4.69 -16.24 2.78
C ILE A 93 5.93 -16.87 3.42
N ASN A 94 7.14 -16.39 3.10
CA ASN A 94 8.37 -16.89 3.69
C ASN A 94 8.41 -16.68 5.21
N LEU A 95 8.01 -15.49 5.68
CA LEU A 95 7.92 -15.14 7.09
C LEU A 95 6.83 -15.93 7.83
N LEU A 96 5.62 -16.01 7.26
CA LEU A 96 4.50 -16.78 7.85
C LEU A 96 4.82 -18.28 7.96
N SER A 97 5.63 -18.81 7.05
CA SER A 97 6.03 -20.22 7.04
C SER A 97 7.23 -20.52 7.95
N VAL A 98 7.73 -19.54 8.71
CA VAL A 98 8.93 -19.66 9.56
C VAL A 98 10.12 -20.22 8.75
N GLY A 99 10.27 -19.72 7.52
CA GLY A 99 11.35 -20.12 6.60
C GLY A 99 11.19 -21.50 5.93
N LYS A 100 10.06 -22.20 6.10
CA LYS A 100 9.84 -23.50 5.42
C LYS A 100 9.62 -23.40 3.92
N ILE A 101 9.07 -22.28 3.43
CA ILE A 101 8.79 -22.05 2.01
C ILE A 101 9.85 -21.10 1.45
N PRO A 102 10.67 -21.51 0.47
CA PRO A 102 11.65 -20.63 -0.16
C PRO A 102 10.96 -19.57 -1.01
N LEU A 103 11.64 -18.44 -1.26
CA LEU A 103 11.11 -17.31 -2.04
C LEU A 103 10.54 -17.73 -3.41
N TRP A 104 11.22 -18.65 -4.10
CA TRP A 104 10.76 -19.23 -5.37
C TRP A 104 9.38 -19.89 -5.27
N GLY A 105 9.07 -20.50 -4.13
CA GLY A 105 7.74 -21.07 -3.84
C GLY A 105 6.69 -20.00 -3.60
N GLY A 106 7.06 -18.90 -2.93
CA GLY A 106 6.21 -17.73 -2.77
C GLY A 106 5.80 -17.12 -4.11
N VAL A 107 6.76 -16.95 -5.04
CA VAL A 107 6.51 -16.43 -6.40
C VAL A 107 5.61 -17.37 -7.23
N LEU A 108 5.71 -18.69 -7.04
CA LEU A 108 4.80 -19.63 -7.70
C LEU A 108 3.35 -19.49 -7.20
N ILE A 109 3.17 -19.19 -5.92
CA ILE A 109 1.85 -18.97 -5.32
C ILE A 109 1.23 -17.67 -5.83
N THR A 110 2.01 -16.61 -6.03
CA THR A 110 1.49 -15.34 -6.57
C THR A 110 0.94 -15.48 -7.97
N VAL A 111 1.53 -16.35 -8.82
CA VAL A 111 0.97 -16.66 -10.14
C VAL A 111 -0.44 -17.27 -10.02
N VAL A 112 -0.64 -18.18 -9.07
CA VAL A 112 -1.96 -18.78 -8.80
C VAL A 112 -2.95 -17.73 -8.27
N ASP A 113 -2.47 -16.78 -7.48
CA ASP A 113 -3.29 -15.67 -6.99
C ASP A 113 -3.78 -14.77 -8.13
N THR A 114 -2.91 -14.43 -9.09
CA THR A 114 -3.32 -13.64 -10.27
C THR A 114 -4.40 -14.36 -11.09
N PHE A 115 -4.27 -15.69 -11.28
CA PHE A 115 -5.31 -16.50 -11.93
C PHE A 115 -6.61 -16.52 -11.13
N THR A 116 -6.52 -16.62 -9.81
CA THR A 116 -7.69 -16.60 -8.92
C THR A 116 -8.40 -15.25 -8.98
N PHE A 117 -7.63 -14.16 -9.02
CA PHE A 117 -8.14 -12.81 -9.17
C PHE A 117 -8.90 -12.62 -10.49
N LEU A 118 -8.33 -13.07 -11.61
CA LEU A 118 -9.00 -13.06 -12.93
C LEU A 118 -10.31 -13.87 -12.93
N LEU A 119 -10.37 -14.99 -12.21
CA LEU A 119 -11.59 -15.76 -12.08
C LEU A 119 -12.65 -15.03 -11.24
N ILE A 120 -12.23 -14.36 -10.17
CA ILE A 120 -13.11 -13.59 -9.27
C ILE A 120 -13.66 -12.33 -9.94
N ASP A 121 -12.91 -11.69 -10.84
CA ASP A 121 -13.37 -10.50 -11.58
C ASP A 121 -14.64 -10.82 -12.41
N ASN A 122 -14.77 -12.04 -12.92
CA ASN A 122 -15.96 -12.50 -13.63
C ASN A 122 -17.22 -12.64 -12.73
N TYR A 123 -17.09 -12.70 -11.41
CA TYR A 123 -18.22 -12.90 -10.46
C TYR A 123 -18.85 -11.59 -9.94
N GLY A 124 -18.32 -10.43 -10.32
CA GLY A 124 -18.95 -9.12 -10.15
C GLY A 124 -18.29 -8.21 -9.09
N LEU A 125 -18.11 -6.93 -9.49
CA LEU A 125 -17.41 -5.87 -8.76
C LEU A 125 -17.81 -5.69 -7.28
N ARG A 126 -19.10 -5.83 -6.93
CA ARG A 126 -19.57 -5.63 -5.55
C ARG A 126 -19.01 -6.66 -4.56
N LYS A 127 -18.84 -7.92 -4.97
CA LYS A 127 -18.31 -8.97 -4.08
C LYS A 127 -16.80 -8.81 -3.90
N LEU A 128 -16.12 -8.42 -4.97
CA LEU A 128 -14.69 -8.13 -5.00
C LEU A 128 -14.34 -6.93 -4.11
N GLU A 129 -15.15 -5.85 -4.16
CA GLU A 129 -14.98 -4.69 -3.28
C GLU A 129 -15.16 -5.06 -1.80
N ALA A 130 -16.15 -5.89 -1.46
CA ALA A 130 -16.36 -6.35 -0.08
C ALA A 130 -15.21 -7.23 0.43
N PHE A 131 -14.66 -8.09 -0.43
CA PHE A 131 -13.50 -8.92 -0.10
C PHE A 131 -12.27 -8.06 0.25
N PHE A 132 -11.97 -7.06 -0.59
CA PHE A 132 -10.87 -6.14 -0.33
C PHE A 132 -11.09 -5.24 0.89
N ALA A 133 -12.32 -4.76 1.11
CA ALA A 133 -12.64 -3.98 2.31
C ALA A 133 -12.40 -4.80 3.60
N LEU A 134 -12.69 -6.09 3.57
CA LEU A 134 -12.38 -7.01 4.67
C LEU A 134 -10.87 -7.15 4.88
N LEU A 135 -10.08 -7.35 3.82
CA LEU A 135 -8.62 -7.45 3.92
C LEU A 135 -7.99 -6.17 4.50
N ILE A 136 -8.40 -5.01 4.01
CA ILE A 136 -7.94 -3.70 4.51
C ILE A 136 -8.34 -3.53 5.99
N SER A 137 -9.54 -3.96 6.37
CA SER A 137 -9.99 -3.90 7.76
C SER A 137 -9.11 -4.74 8.68
N ILE A 138 -8.72 -5.96 8.27
CA ILE A 138 -7.81 -6.82 9.03
C ILE A 138 -6.44 -6.15 9.21
N MET A 139 -5.87 -5.58 8.13
CA MET A 139 -4.62 -4.83 8.21
C MET A 139 -4.72 -3.64 9.18
N ALA A 140 -5.77 -2.83 9.04
CA ALA A 140 -5.98 -1.66 9.89
C ALA A 140 -6.13 -2.02 11.37
N VAL A 141 -6.84 -3.10 11.69
CA VAL A 141 -6.99 -3.58 13.07
C VAL A 141 -5.66 -4.08 13.62
N THR A 142 -4.90 -4.84 12.83
CA THR A 142 -3.61 -5.41 13.27
C THR A 142 -2.57 -4.33 13.52
N PHE A 143 -2.37 -3.42 12.57
CA PHE A 143 -1.48 -2.28 12.75
C PHE A 143 -1.96 -1.33 13.87
N GLY A 144 -3.26 -1.08 13.95
CA GLY A 144 -3.84 -0.26 15.01
C GLY A 144 -3.61 -0.85 16.40
N TYR A 145 -3.72 -2.17 16.54
CA TYR A 145 -3.40 -2.88 17.78
C TYR A 145 -1.92 -2.74 18.13
N GLU A 146 -1.01 -2.99 17.19
CA GLU A 146 0.43 -2.89 17.42
C GLU A 146 0.85 -1.47 17.86
N VAL A 147 0.31 -0.44 17.21
CA VAL A 147 0.52 0.96 17.61
C VAL A 147 -0.04 1.24 19.01
N SER A 148 -1.23 0.71 19.33
CA SER A 148 -1.83 0.91 20.66
C SER A 148 -1.00 0.29 21.79
N VAL A 149 -0.45 -0.91 21.56
CA VAL A 149 0.46 -1.58 22.50
C VAL A 149 1.76 -0.81 22.62
N PHE A 150 2.32 -0.34 21.50
CA PHE A 150 3.57 0.44 21.51
C PHE A 150 3.42 1.77 22.27
N VAL A 151 2.29 2.47 22.09
CA VAL A 151 1.98 3.70 22.84
C VAL A 151 1.82 3.40 24.33
N SER A 152 1.08 2.34 24.70
CA SER A 152 0.97 1.90 26.10
C SER A 152 2.32 1.57 26.73
N SER A 153 3.21 0.90 25.97
CA SER A 153 4.56 0.57 26.45
C SER A 153 5.43 1.81 26.67
N LYS A 154 5.34 2.83 25.80
CA LYS A 154 6.05 4.11 26.03
C LYS A 154 5.50 4.89 27.21
N VAL A 155 4.18 4.91 27.42
CA VAL A 155 3.56 5.54 28.59
C VAL A 155 4.00 4.85 29.88
N ASN A 156 4.03 3.50 29.90
CA ASN A 156 4.52 2.73 31.04
C ASN A 156 6.02 2.92 31.29
N CYS A 157 6.84 3.02 30.23
CA CYS A 157 8.27 3.27 30.35
C CYS A 157 8.58 4.70 30.83
N ALA A 158 7.80 5.69 30.39
CA ALA A 158 7.91 7.09 30.84
C ALA A 158 7.48 7.25 32.31
N PHE A 159 6.38 6.60 32.72
CA PHE A 159 5.96 6.56 34.12
C PHE A 159 6.96 5.82 35.02
N GLY A 160 7.57 4.75 34.51
CA GLY A 160 8.63 4.01 35.22
C GLY A 160 9.88 4.86 35.45
N GLN A 161 10.29 5.67 34.48
CA GLN A 161 11.42 6.61 34.64
C GLN A 161 11.09 7.78 35.59
N LEU A 162 9.85 8.30 35.57
CA LEU A 162 9.42 9.36 36.47
C LEU A 162 9.35 8.88 37.93
N ASN A 163 8.84 7.67 38.17
CA ASN A 163 8.82 7.05 39.50
C ASN A 163 10.23 6.72 40.01
N ALA A 164 11.15 6.30 39.13
CA ALA A 164 12.54 6.10 39.49
C ALA A 164 13.24 7.43 39.88
N GLN A 165 12.95 8.54 39.19
CA GLN A 165 13.50 9.86 39.56
C GLN A 165 12.94 10.41 40.89
N LEU A 166 11.64 10.20 41.16
CA LEU A 166 11.02 10.59 42.44
C LEU A 166 11.56 9.77 43.62
N ALA A 167 11.89 8.49 43.42
CA ALA A 167 12.52 7.67 44.45
C ALA A 167 13.96 8.10 44.80
N PHE A 168 14.72 8.63 43.83
CA PHE A 168 16.09 9.13 44.05
C PHE A 168 16.16 10.55 44.66
N THR A 169 15.07 11.31 44.65
CA THR A 169 15.00 12.66 45.28
C THR A 169 14.42 12.63 46.70
N ALA A 170 13.95 11.46 47.16
CA ALA A 170 13.39 11.24 48.50
C ALA A 170 14.35 10.50 49.46
N SER A 171 15.63 10.30 49.06
CA SER A 171 16.72 9.72 49.86
C SER A 171 17.87 10.72 50.02
#